data_AF-A0AB73KVT8-F1
#
_entry.id   AF-A0AB73KVT8-F1
#
_cell.length_a   1.000
_cell.length_b   1.000
_cell.length_c   1.000
_cell.angle_alpha   90.00
_cell.angle_beta   90.00
_cell.angle_gamma   90.00
#
_symmetry.space_group_name_H-M   'P 1'
#
loop_
_entity.id
_entity.type
_entity.pdbx_description
1 polymer ?
#
loop_
_entity_poly.entity_id
_entity_poly.type
_entity_poly.pdbx_seq_one_letter_code
_entity_poly.pdbx_strand_id
1 'polypeptide(L)'
;MPYSPAALLDEMHIPVIREWLRDTWGAWSPVHRKIVIAAGLSPVQERCVLAHELEHVLSDDAACGFGVLSIHQERRADIEAARKLVAISDLAEAAGWAPDVRTAAAGLGVTERILRIRLHDLRGEGWPWPAAAEGTHRYGSPPALPEGTRP
;
A
#
# COMPACT_ATOMS: atom_id res chain seq x y z
N MET A 1 20.98 5.77 -4.63
CA MET A 1 19.86 6.62 -5.11
C MET A 1 18.56 6.07 -4.53
N PRO A 2 17.57 6.90 -4.19
CA PRO A 2 16.26 6.42 -3.76
C PRO A 2 15.58 5.63 -4.90
N TYR A 3 14.83 4.58 -4.56
CA TYR A 3 14.10 3.76 -5.52
C TYR A 3 13.05 4.60 -6.29
N SER A 4 13.17 4.63 -7.61
CA SER A 4 12.28 5.37 -8.52
C SER A 4 11.77 4.43 -9.63
N PRO A 5 10.51 3.96 -9.56
CA PRO A 5 9.92 3.12 -10.60
C PRO A 5 9.93 3.78 -11.98
N ALA A 6 9.65 5.09 -12.04
CA ALA A 6 9.66 5.85 -13.27
C ALA A 6 11.05 5.83 -13.95
N ALA A 7 12.12 6.06 -13.18
CA ALA A 7 13.47 6.05 -13.73
C ALA A 7 13.88 4.67 -14.26
N LEU A 8 13.48 3.59 -13.58
CA LEU A 8 13.72 2.22 -14.05
C LEU A 8 12.95 1.91 -15.33
N LEU A 9 11.70 2.36 -15.44
CA LEU A 9 10.92 2.21 -16.67
C LEU A 9 11.53 3.00 -17.83
N ASP A 10 12.03 4.20 -17.57
CA ASP A 10 12.74 5.02 -18.57
C ASP A 10 14.02 4.33 -19.04
N GLU A 11 14.83 3.78 -18.12
CA GLU A 11 16.04 3.01 -18.43
C GLU A 11 15.73 1.75 -19.26
N MET A 12 14.62 1.08 -18.95
CA MET A 12 14.11 -0.07 -19.70
C MET A 12 13.44 0.32 -21.02
N HIS A 13 13.33 1.62 -21.33
CA HIS A 13 12.63 2.16 -22.49
C HIS A 13 11.15 1.70 -22.58
N ILE A 14 10.48 1.58 -21.43
CA ILE A 14 9.06 1.25 -21.34
C ILE A 14 8.24 2.54 -21.29
N PRO A 15 7.45 2.88 -22.32
CA PRO A 15 6.67 4.10 -22.32
C PRO A 15 5.57 4.07 -21.25
N VAL A 16 5.42 5.17 -20.53
CA VAL A 16 4.31 5.42 -19.60
C VAL A 16 3.36 6.44 -20.23
N ILE A 17 2.15 6.01 -20.57
CA ILE A 17 1.12 6.86 -21.16
C ILE A 17 0.08 7.21 -20.09
N ARG A 18 -0.32 8.48 -20.03
CA ARG A 18 -1.34 8.98 -19.09
C ARG A 18 -2.64 9.21 -19.85
N GLU A 19 -3.67 8.45 -19.50
CA GLU A 19 -4.98 8.48 -20.16
C GLU A 19 -6.12 8.41 -19.15
N TRP A 20 -7.34 8.74 -19.56
CA TRP A 20 -8.49 8.46 -18.71
C TRP A 20 -8.76 6.95 -18.63
N LEU A 21 -8.75 6.41 -17.41
CA LEU A 21 -9.08 5.00 -17.13
C LEU A 21 -10.32 4.95 -16.24
N ARG A 22 -11.21 3.99 -16.51
CA ARG A 22 -12.49 3.85 -15.80
C ARG A 22 -12.35 3.11 -14.46
N ASP A 23 -11.70 1.95 -14.49
CA ASP A 23 -11.82 0.94 -13.42
C ASP A 23 -10.48 0.62 -12.72
N THR A 24 -9.37 1.16 -13.22
CA THR A 24 -8.03 0.97 -12.66
C THR A 24 -7.20 2.25 -12.75
N TRP A 25 -6.17 2.35 -11.92
CA TRP A 25 -5.19 3.43 -12.01
C TRP A 25 -4.01 3.12 -12.94
N GLY A 26 -3.81 1.85 -13.30
CA GLY A 26 -2.69 1.40 -14.11
C GLY A 26 -2.98 0.08 -14.82
N ALA A 27 -2.29 -0.14 -15.93
CA ALA A 27 -2.21 -1.42 -16.60
C ALA A 27 -0.93 -1.53 -17.45
N TRP A 28 -0.20 -2.62 -17.25
CA TRP A 28 0.82 -3.12 -18.15
C TRP A 28 0.20 -3.77 -19.39
N SER A 29 0.68 -3.38 -20.58
CA SER A 29 0.34 -4.04 -21.84
C SER A 29 1.58 -4.76 -22.39
N PRO A 30 1.68 -6.10 -22.23
CA PRO A 30 2.81 -6.86 -22.77
C PRO A 30 2.84 -6.84 -24.30
N VAL A 31 1.67 -6.84 -24.94
CA VAL A 31 1.54 -6.78 -26.42
C VAL A 31 2.12 -5.49 -26.99
N HIS A 32 1.83 -4.35 -26.36
CA HIS A 32 2.30 -3.04 -26.81
C HIS A 32 3.57 -2.58 -26.11
N ARG A 33 4.10 -3.38 -25.17
CA ARG A 33 5.24 -3.09 -24.31
C ARG A 33 5.20 -1.69 -23.70
N LYS A 34 4.05 -1.30 -23.15
CA LYS A 34 3.83 0.01 -22.52
C LYS A 34 2.98 -0.10 -21.28
N ILE A 35 3.12 0.88 -20.39
CA ILE A 35 2.25 1.07 -19.24
C ILE A 35 1.28 2.21 -19.57
N VAL A 36 0.01 2.01 -19.23
CA VAL A 36 -0.99 3.08 -19.24
C VAL A 36 -1.42 3.34 -17.80
N ILE A 37 -1.38 4.59 -17.36
CA ILE A 37 -1.87 5.00 -16.04
C ILE A 37 -2.98 6.04 -16.16
N ALA A 38 -3.82 6.14 -15.13
CA ALA A 38 -4.88 7.12 -15.06
C ALA A 38 -4.30 8.55 -15.06
N ALA A 39 -4.91 9.44 -15.83
CA ALA A 39 -4.61 10.87 -15.80
C ALA A 39 -5.07 11.49 -14.48
N GLY A 40 -4.27 12.41 -13.93
CA GLY A 40 -4.62 13.16 -12.71
C GLY A 40 -4.28 12.46 -11.39
N LEU A 41 -3.50 11.37 -11.42
CA LEU A 41 -2.93 10.80 -10.19
C LEU A 41 -2.01 11.81 -9.50
N SER A 42 -2.10 11.88 -8.17
CA SER A 42 -1.08 12.60 -7.38
C SER A 42 0.30 11.92 -7.55
N PRO A 43 1.41 12.63 -7.28
CA PRO A 43 2.75 12.04 -7.37
C PRO A 43 2.91 10.75 -6.56
N VAL A 44 2.28 10.66 -5.38
CA VAL A 44 2.30 9.46 -4.53
C VAL A 44 1.52 8.30 -5.17
N GLN A 45 0.33 8.57 -5.71
CA GLN A 45 -0.46 7.56 -6.40
C GLN A 45 0.27 7.05 -7.65
N GLU A 46 0.79 7.96 -8.48
CA GLU A 46 1.54 7.61 -9.68
C GLU A 46 2.75 6.75 -9.33
N ARG A 47 3.56 7.14 -8.33
CA ARG A 47 4.69 6.34 -7.85
C ARG A 47 4.26 4.92 -7.43
N CYS A 48 3.18 4.79 -6.67
CA CYS A 48 2.69 3.49 -6.21
C CYS A 48 2.18 2.62 -7.37
N VAL A 49 1.47 3.21 -8.32
CA VAL A 49 0.96 2.51 -9.51
C VAL A 49 2.11 2.08 -10.40
N LEU A 50 3.06 2.96 -10.70
CA LEU A 50 4.22 2.61 -11.52
C LEU A 50 5.08 1.52 -10.89
N ALA A 51 5.21 1.50 -9.56
CA ALA A 51 5.89 0.40 -8.88
C ALA A 51 5.17 -0.92 -9.09
N HIS A 52 3.83 -0.94 -9.00
CA HIS A 52 3.02 -2.13 -9.27
C HIS A 52 3.22 -2.61 -10.71
N GLU A 53 3.02 -1.72 -11.68
CA GLU A 53 3.13 -2.06 -13.10
C GLU A 53 4.55 -2.47 -13.50
N LEU A 54 5.59 -1.89 -12.88
CA LEU A 54 6.97 -2.31 -13.09
C LEU A 54 7.18 -3.78 -12.68
N GLU A 55 6.53 -4.28 -11.63
CA GLU A 55 6.66 -5.70 -11.25
C GLU A 55 6.05 -6.66 -12.27
N HIS A 56 5.02 -6.23 -13.00
CA HIS A 56 4.51 -6.96 -14.16
C HIS A 56 5.54 -6.98 -15.29
N VAL A 57 6.19 -5.84 -15.58
CA VAL A 57 7.26 -5.75 -16.60
C VAL A 57 8.43 -6.68 -16.23
N LEU A 58 8.92 -6.60 -15.00
CA LEU A 58 10.10 -7.35 -14.53
C LEU A 58 9.89 -8.87 -14.54
N SER A 59 8.63 -9.30 -14.45
CA SER A 59 8.28 -10.72 -14.40
C SER A 59 7.75 -11.26 -15.72
N ASP A 60 7.74 -10.43 -16.76
CA ASP A 60 7.19 -10.74 -18.08
C ASP A 60 5.75 -11.29 -18.00
N ASP A 61 4.93 -10.65 -17.16
CA ASP A 61 3.56 -11.09 -16.91
C ASP A 61 2.69 -10.97 -18.16
N ALA A 62 1.85 -11.99 -18.37
CA ALA A 62 0.96 -12.07 -19.51
C ALA A 62 -0.36 -11.35 -19.25
N ALA A 63 -0.94 -10.76 -20.30
CA ALA A 63 -2.24 -10.07 -20.25
C ALA A 63 -3.45 -11.02 -20.05
N CYS A 64 -3.25 -12.24 -19.53
CA CYS A 64 -4.29 -13.26 -19.41
C CYS A 64 -5.38 -12.79 -18.43
N GLY A 65 -6.39 -12.13 -19.02
CA GLY A 65 -7.62 -11.74 -18.38
C GLY A 65 -8.35 -12.98 -17.87
N PHE A 66 -8.58 -12.98 -16.57
CA PHE A 66 -9.46 -13.88 -15.82
C PHE A 66 -8.90 -15.28 -15.52
N GLY A 67 -8.62 -15.53 -14.24
CA GLY A 67 -8.23 -16.83 -13.70
C GLY A 67 -7.29 -16.74 -12.49
N VAL A 68 -6.97 -17.89 -11.89
CA VAL A 68 -6.06 -17.99 -10.72
C VAL A 68 -4.67 -17.41 -11.01
N LEU A 69 -4.18 -17.56 -12.24
CA LEU A 69 -2.88 -17.04 -12.67
C LEU A 69 -2.83 -15.50 -12.62
N SER A 70 -3.91 -14.81 -12.99
CA SER A 70 -4.01 -13.35 -12.86
C SER A 70 -3.97 -12.94 -11.38
N ILE A 71 -4.69 -13.64 -10.49
CA ILE A 71 -4.67 -13.35 -9.05
C ILE A 71 -3.27 -13.49 -8.45
N HIS A 72 -2.51 -14.52 -8.86
CA HIS A 72 -1.14 -14.72 -8.38
C HIS A 72 -0.19 -13.63 -8.88
N GLN A 73 -0.32 -13.22 -10.15
CA GLN A 73 0.47 -12.12 -10.73
C GLN A 73 0.20 -10.79 -10.01
N GLU A 74 -1.08 -10.42 -9.85
CA GLU A 74 -1.46 -9.20 -9.13
C GLU A 74 -0.96 -9.20 -7.69
N ARG A 75 -1.13 -10.32 -6.97
CA ARG A 75 -0.67 -10.43 -5.59
C ARG A 75 0.85 -10.33 -5.47
N ARG A 76 1.58 -10.94 -6.40
CA ARG A 76 3.05 -10.86 -6.44
C ARG A 76 3.49 -9.43 -6.72
N ALA A 77 2.90 -8.78 -7.73
CA ALA A 77 3.19 -7.39 -8.07
C ALA A 77 2.94 -6.45 -6.89
N ASP A 78 1.81 -6.61 -6.20
CA ASP A 78 1.46 -5.87 -4.98
C ASP A 78 2.52 -6.01 -3.88
N ILE A 79 2.94 -7.24 -3.58
CA ILE A 79 3.91 -7.54 -2.51
C ILE A 79 5.29 -6.97 -2.85
N GLU A 80 5.79 -7.22 -4.07
CA GLU A 80 7.12 -6.78 -4.48
C GLU A 80 7.20 -5.26 -4.60
N ALA A 81 6.16 -4.62 -5.14
CA ALA A 81 6.05 -3.16 -5.14
C ALA A 81 6.07 -2.61 -3.71
N ALA A 82 5.28 -3.18 -2.80
CA ALA A 82 5.25 -2.75 -1.41
C ALA A 82 6.60 -2.89 -0.69
N ARG A 83 7.33 -3.99 -0.94
CA ARG A 83 8.68 -4.23 -0.40
C ARG A 83 9.70 -3.21 -0.88
N LYS A 84 9.68 -2.88 -2.17
CA LYS A 84 10.61 -1.91 -2.78
C LYS A 84 10.28 -0.46 -2.40
N LEU A 85 8.99 -0.15 -2.23
CA LEU A 85 8.54 1.19 -1.85
C LEU A 85 8.72 1.49 -0.36
N VAL A 86 8.61 0.47 0.51
CA VAL A 86 8.62 0.60 1.96
C VAL A 86 9.63 -0.38 2.57
N ALA A 87 10.82 0.12 2.88
CA ALA A 87 11.84 -0.66 3.58
C ALA A 87 11.36 -0.99 5.01
N ILE A 88 11.87 -2.10 5.57
CA ILE A 88 11.53 -2.50 6.95
C ILE A 88 12.00 -1.46 7.96
N SER A 89 13.16 -0.83 7.71
CA SER A 89 13.69 0.25 8.55
C SER A 89 12.73 1.44 8.62
N ASP A 90 12.24 1.88 7.47
CA ASP A 90 11.38 3.05 7.37
C ASP A 90 10.02 2.77 8.02
N LEU A 91 9.55 1.53 7.88
CA LEU A 91 8.36 1.07 8.59
C LEU A 91 8.56 1.12 10.11
N ALA A 92 9.68 0.60 10.61
CA ALA A 92 10.03 0.62 12.04
C ALA A 92 10.18 2.03 12.61
N GLU A 93 10.78 2.94 11.85
CA GLU A 93 10.83 4.34 12.20
C GLU A 93 9.42 4.95 12.25
N ALA A 94 8.59 4.69 11.24
CA ALA A 94 7.20 5.15 11.20
C ALA A 94 6.39 4.70 12.43
N ALA A 95 6.60 3.47 12.92
CA ALA A 95 5.98 2.96 14.14
C ALA A 95 6.28 3.77 15.41
N GLY A 96 7.40 4.48 15.44
CA GLY A 96 7.76 5.33 16.57
C GLY A 96 6.97 6.63 16.64
N TRP A 97 6.45 7.15 15.51
CA TRP A 97 5.88 8.49 15.46
C TRP A 97 4.47 8.58 14.86
N ALA A 98 4.06 7.65 14.00
CA ALA A 98 2.77 7.74 13.32
C ALA A 98 1.66 7.14 14.21
N PRO A 99 0.55 7.86 14.45
CA PRO A 99 -0.56 7.37 15.26
C PRO A 99 -1.42 6.32 14.54
N ASP A 100 -1.40 6.31 13.20
CA ASP A 100 -2.22 5.42 12.38
C ASP A 100 -1.60 5.16 10.99
N VAL A 101 -2.17 4.19 10.27
CA VAL A 101 -1.72 3.77 8.93
C VAL A 101 -1.80 4.91 7.91
N ARG A 102 -2.80 5.79 8.00
CA ARG A 102 -2.96 6.91 7.06
C ARG A 102 -1.78 7.88 7.20
N THR A 103 -1.45 8.23 8.43
CA THR A 103 -0.39 9.15 8.78
C THR A 103 0.98 8.55 8.45
N ALA A 104 1.18 7.28 8.75
CA ALA A 104 2.38 6.54 8.35
C ALA A 104 2.55 6.50 6.83
N ALA A 105 1.50 6.18 6.07
CA ALA A 105 1.55 6.11 4.61
C ALA A 105 1.91 7.47 3.99
N ALA A 106 1.30 8.55 4.51
CA ALA A 106 1.60 9.91 4.08
C ALA A 106 3.08 10.28 4.30
N GLY A 107 3.63 10.01 5.50
CA GLY A 107 5.04 10.30 5.79
C GLY A 107 6.03 9.41 5.01
N LEU A 108 5.63 8.18 4.67
CA LEU A 108 6.42 7.26 3.83
C LEU A 108 6.27 7.53 2.33
N GLY A 109 5.43 8.49 1.91
CA GLY A 109 5.21 8.80 0.50
C GLY A 109 4.62 7.62 -0.29
N VAL A 110 3.69 6.88 0.32
CA VAL A 110 2.96 5.77 -0.29
C VAL A 110 1.45 5.89 -0.05
N THR A 111 0.66 5.16 -0.83
CA THR A 111 -0.77 5.03 -0.57
C THR A 111 -1.03 4.11 0.64
N GLU A 112 -2.17 4.31 1.33
CA GLU A 112 -2.60 3.41 2.41
C GLU A 112 -2.68 1.95 1.95
N ARG A 113 -3.09 1.71 0.70
CA ARG A 113 -3.17 0.36 0.11
C ARG A 113 -1.82 -0.34 0.16
N ILE A 114 -0.77 0.32 -0.35
CA ILE A 114 0.60 -0.22 -0.37
C ILE A 114 1.10 -0.48 1.04
N LEU A 115 0.89 0.46 1.98
CA LEU A 115 1.32 0.24 3.35
C LEU A 115 0.62 -0.95 4.01
N ARG A 116 -0.69 -1.14 3.78
CA ARG A 116 -1.43 -2.30 4.29
C ARG A 116 -0.94 -3.61 3.68
N ILE A 117 -0.61 -3.63 2.38
CA ILE A 117 0.01 -4.80 1.74
C ILE A 117 1.34 -5.12 2.42
N ARG A 118 2.18 -4.11 2.65
CA ARG A 118 3.48 -4.28 3.31
C ARG A 118 3.32 -4.87 4.72
N LEU A 119 2.39 -4.34 5.50
CA LEU A 119 2.07 -4.84 6.84
C LEU A 119 1.52 -6.27 6.81
N HIS A 120 0.69 -6.61 5.82
CA HIS A 120 0.16 -7.96 5.67
C HIS A 120 1.25 -8.97 5.28
N ASP A 121 2.17 -8.58 4.39
CA ASP A 121 3.32 -9.40 3.97
C ASP A 121 4.26 -9.76 5.14
N LEU A 122 4.26 -8.97 6.21
CA LEU A 122 5.05 -9.20 7.42
C LEU A 122 4.36 -10.10 8.48
N ARG A 123 3.10 -10.52 8.27
CA ARG A 123 2.33 -11.23 9.31
C ARG A 123 3.03 -12.52 9.76
N GLY A 124 3.32 -12.68 11.06
CA GLY A 124 2.37 -12.46 12.15
C GLY A 124 2.79 -11.66 13.40
N GLU A 125 3.69 -10.69 13.34
CA GLU A 125 4.01 -9.89 14.53
C GLU A 125 3.15 -8.62 14.61
N GLY A 126 2.44 -8.44 15.74
CA GLY A 126 1.47 -7.37 15.99
C GLY A 126 2.05 -5.97 15.86
N TRP A 127 2.21 -5.50 14.63
CA TRP A 127 2.64 -4.16 14.32
C TRP A 127 1.64 -3.14 14.89
N PRO A 128 2.08 -2.04 15.51
CA PRO A 128 1.28 -1.24 16.45
C PRO A 128 0.05 -0.54 15.85
N TRP A 129 -0.20 -0.69 14.55
CA TRP A 129 -1.42 -0.21 13.91
C TRP A 129 -2.35 -1.36 13.46
N PRO A 130 -3.06 -2.03 14.37
CA PRO A 130 -4.28 -2.72 14.00
C PRO A 130 -5.35 -1.70 13.57
N ALA A 131 -6.30 -2.16 12.74
CA ALA A 131 -7.44 -1.37 12.27
C ALA A 131 -8.06 -0.55 13.41
N ALA A 132 -8.39 0.70 13.09
CA ALA A 132 -8.98 1.70 13.96
C ALA A 132 -9.73 1.09 15.14
N ALA A 133 -9.36 1.53 16.34
CA ALA A 133 -10.23 1.44 17.51
C ALA A 133 -11.65 1.84 17.07
N GLU A 134 -12.55 0.87 17.02
CA GLU A 134 -13.98 1.12 16.98
C GLU A 134 -14.33 1.85 18.26
N GLY A 135 -14.33 3.18 18.19
CA GLY A 135 -14.86 4.01 19.25
C GLY A 135 -16.37 3.81 19.35
N THR A 136 -16.81 2.94 20.25
CA THR A 136 -18.04 3.19 20.99
C THR A 136 -17.72 3.22 22.49
N HIS A 137 -17.50 4.45 22.94
CA HIS A 137 -17.82 4.99 24.25
C HIS A 137 -18.48 3.98 25.23
N ARG A 138 -17.72 3.46 26.20
CA ARG A 138 -18.31 3.07 27.50
C ARG A 138 -18.13 4.25 28.44
N TYR A 139 -19.21 5.00 28.63
CA TYR A 139 -19.35 5.88 29.79
C TYR A 139 -18.99 5.07 31.04
N GLY A 140 -18.03 5.58 31.81
CA GLY A 140 -17.69 5.00 33.11
C GLY A 140 -18.91 5.00 34.01
N SER A 141 -19.26 3.85 34.55
CA SER A 141 -20.05 3.79 35.78
C SER A 141 -19.14 4.22 36.93
N PRO A 142 -19.53 5.20 37.78
CA PRO A 142 -18.74 5.53 38.95
C PRO A 142 -18.70 4.35 39.92
N PRO A 143 -17.62 4.17 40.70
CA PRO A 143 -17.54 3.11 41.70
C PRO A 143 -18.60 3.32 42.79
N ALA A 144 -19.30 2.25 43.13
CA ALA A 144 -20.19 2.22 44.29
C ALA A 144 -19.38 2.49 45.57
N LEU A 145 -19.84 3.46 46.37
CA LEU A 145 -19.29 3.73 47.70
C LEU A 145 -19.57 2.53 48.63
N PRO A 146 -18.63 2.12 49.49
CA PRO A 146 -18.91 1.10 50.49
C PRO A 146 -19.82 1.65 51.59
N GLU A 147 -20.92 0.93 51.87
CA GLU A 147 -21.76 1.16 53.05
C GLU A 147 -20.96 0.81 54.31
N GLY A 148 -20.42 1.85 54.95
CA GLY A 148 -19.78 1.80 56.26
C GLY A 148 -20.73 2.34 57.34
N THR A 149 -21.17 1.40 58.18
CA THR A 149 -21.54 1.49 59.61
C THR A 149 -21.68 2.89 60.23
N ARG A 150 -22.89 3.22 60.71
CA ARG A 150 -23.10 4.30 61.69
C ARG A 150 -23.10 3.73 63.12
N PRO A 151 -22.64 4.52 64.11
CA PRO A 151 -22.49 4.11 65.51
C PRO A 151 -23.81 3.82 66.22
#